data_AF-B6SXV3-F1
#
_entry.id   AF-B6SXV3-F1
#
_cell.length_a   1.000
_cell.length_b   1.000
_cell.length_c   1.000
_cell.angle_alpha   90.00
_cell.angle_beta   90.00
_cell.angle_gamma   90.00
#
_symmetry.space_group_name_H-M   'P 1'
#
loop_
_entity.id
_entity.type
_entity.pdbx_description
1 polymer ?
#
loop_
_entity_poly.entity_id
_entity_poly.type
_entity_poly.pdbx_seq_one_letter_code
_entity_poly.pdbx_strand_id
1 'polypeptide(L)'
;MEAEGEAVPRALLEAMTRHGSARCQERATYLAMVLAHGSRALRRAMRRLGVVQALLEVSLLSSSPLAQRRAAIILRWFKEEGPQSRTTRARSGPRVEGVAEATSCHDDDVACEAKGCRDTTVDEIVRRSLDRNMKSILRRATASVDLTNVKLLVTSPSSKSLPC
;
A
#
# COMPACT_ATOMS: atom_id res chain seq x y z
N MET A 1 29.10 17.63 11.14
CA MET A 1 28.27 17.47 12.36
C MET A 1 27.30 16.29 12.16
N GLU A 2 27.77 15.11 11.75
CA GLU A 2 26.91 13.92 11.50
C GLU A 2 27.05 12.81 12.56
N ALA A 3 28.05 12.90 13.44
CA ALA A 3 28.40 11.80 14.36
C ALA A 3 27.36 11.55 15.47
N GLU A 4 26.68 12.58 15.97
CA GLU A 4 25.68 12.40 17.05
C GLU A 4 24.41 11.68 16.58
N GLY A 5 24.02 11.85 15.32
CA GLY A 5 22.82 11.22 14.75
C GLY A 5 22.94 9.69 14.60
N GLU A 6 24.17 9.17 14.54
CA GLU A 6 24.46 7.76 14.33
C GLU A 6 24.79 7.00 15.63
N ALA A 7 25.26 7.72 16.66
CA ALA A 7 25.61 7.14 17.95
C ALA A 7 24.44 6.41 18.63
N VAL A 8 23.24 7.00 18.58
CA VAL A 8 22.04 6.42 19.22
C VAL A 8 21.59 5.11 18.54
N PRO A 9 21.40 5.04 17.21
CA PRO A 9 21.15 3.78 16.50
C PRO A 9 22.20 2.69 16.76
N ARG A 10 23.47 3.06 16.85
CA ARG A 10 24.57 2.12 17.10
C ARG A 10 24.53 1.55 18.51
N ALA A 11 24.31 2.38 19.53
CA ALA A 11 24.14 1.92 20.90
C ALA A 11 22.93 0.95 21.04
N LEU A 12 21.85 1.21 20.31
CA LEU A 12 20.69 0.32 20.28
C LEU A 12 20.99 -1.02 19.61
N LEU A 13 21.75 -1.02 18.52
CA LEU A 13 22.21 -2.25 17.87
C LEU A 13 22.96 -3.13 18.86
N GLU A 14 23.97 -2.56 19.53
CA GLU A 14 24.79 -3.27 20.53
C GLU A 14 23.94 -3.77 21.71
N ALA A 15 22.96 -2.99 22.16
CA ALA A 15 22.06 -3.40 23.24
C ALA A 15 21.11 -4.54 22.83
N MET A 16 20.67 -4.59 21.56
CA MET A 16 19.78 -5.66 21.07
C MET A 16 20.51 -6.98 20.81
N THR A 17 21.79 -6.93 20.43
CA THR A 17 22.62 -8.11 20.18
C THR A 17 23.33 -8.63 21.44
N ARG A 18 23.23 -7.91 22.57
CA ARG A 18 23.85 -8.34 23.83
C ARG A 18 23.12 -9.56 24.41
N HIS A 19 23.73 -10.73 24.24
CA HIS A 19 23.26 -11.99 24.83
C HIS A 19 23.53 -11.99 26.34
N GLY A 20 22.50 -11.72 27.15
CA GLY A 20 22.65 -11.80 28.61
C GLY A 20 21.43 -11.35 29.42
N SER A 21 20.52 -10.55 28.86
CA SER A 21 19.25 -10.26 29.54
C SER A 21 18.10 -9.97 28.59
N ALA A 22 17.08 -10.83 28.62
CA ALA A 22 15.87 -10.67 27.82
C ALA A 22 15.16 -9.33 28.08
N ARG A 23 15.22 -8.81 29.33
CA ARG A 23 14.68 -7.49 29.69
C ARG A 23 15.42 -6.32 29.03
N CYS A 24 16.74 -6.41 28.85
CA CYS A 24 17.50 -5.37 28.16
C CYS A 24 17.17 -5.37 26.67
N GLN A 25 17.17 -6.55 26.05
CA GLN A 25 16.82 -6.72 24.64
C GLN A 25 15.41 -6.19 24.35
N GLU A 26 14.44 -6.49 25.21
CA GLU A 26 13.06 -6.01 25.05
C GLU A 26 12.95 -4.47 25.15
N ARG A 27 13.65 -3.85 26.10
CA ARG A 27 13.69 -2.39 26.25
C ARG A 27 14.41 -1.71 25.09
N ALA A 28 15.55 -2.26 24.65
CA ALA A 28 16.28 -1.78 23.49
C ALA A 28 15.43 -1.86 22.21
N THR A 29 14.71 -2.97 22.01
CA THR A 29 13.78 -3.15 20.89
C THR A 29 12.62 -2.14 20.95
N TYR A 30 12.12 -1.81 22.15
CA TYR A 30 11.10 -0.77 22.31
C TYR A 30 11.61 0.63 21.97
N LEU A 31 12.81 0.99 22.41
CA LEU A 31 13.42 2.26 22.03
C LEU A 31 13.64 2.35 20.52
N ALA A 32 14.14 1.26 19.90
CA ALA A 32 14.26 1.16 18.45
C ALA A 32 12.90 1.34 17.75
N MET A 33 11.81 0.84 18.34
CA MET A 33 10.45 1.05 17.84
C MET A 33 10.05 2.52 17.85
N VAL A 34 10.24 3.23 18.95
CA VAL A 34 9.88 4.65 19.07
C VAL A 34 10.67 5.49 18.05
N LEU A 35 11.97 5.23 17.94
CA LEU A 35 12.86 5.91 17.00
C LEU A 35 12.49 5.62 15.54
N ALA A 36 12.20 4.36 15.21
CA ALA A 36 11.83 3.97 13.86
C ALA A 36 10.44 4.48 13.45
N HIS A 37 9.51 4.71 14.39
CA HIS A 37 8.18 5.21 14.08
C HIS A 37 8.20 6.65 13.54
N GLY A 38 8.91 7.55 14.25
CA GLY A 38 8.80 9.00 14.02
C GLY A 38 9.71 9.59 12.94
N SER A 39 10.77 8.90 12.50
CA SER A 39 11.78 9.51 11.61
C SER A 39 12.25 8.59 10.49
N ARG A 40 11.96 9.00 9.24
CA ARG A 40 12.50 8.36 8.03
C ARG A 40 14.02 8.47 7.95
N ALA A 41 14.59 9.61 8.35
CA ALA A 41 16.03 9.80 8.37
C ALA A 41 16.71 8.80 9.32
N LEU A 42 16.13 8.61 10.50
CA LEU A 42 16.63 7.67 11.49
C LEU A 42 16.46 6.22 11.04
N ARG A 43 15.35 5.87 10.38
CA ARG A 43 15.21 4.56 9.71
C ARG A 43 16.31 4.32 8.67
N ARG A 44 16.72 5.33 7.89
CA ARG A 44 17.83 5.18 6.93
C ARG A 44 19.17 4.97 7.63
N ALA A 45 19.47 5.74 8.69
CA ALA A 45 20.68 5.56 9.48
C ALA A 45 20.74 4.15 10.12
N MET A 46 19.64 3.72 10.75
CA MET A 46 19.50 2.37 11.29
C MET A 46 19.72 1.28 10.24
N ARG A 47 19.21 1.47 9.01
CA ARG A 47 19.44 0.51 7.92
C ARG A 47 20.93 0.43 7.54
N ARG A 48 21.62 1.57 7.43
CA ARG A 48 23.06 1.62 7.10
C ARG A 48 23.91 0.91 8.15
N LEU A 49 23.52 1.02 9.41
CA LEU A 49 24.20 0.38 10.55
C LEU A 49 23.87 -1.11 10.73
N GLY A 50 23.01 -1.71 9.91
CA GLY A 50 22.67 -3.13 10.05
C GLY A 50 21.66 -3.45 11.16
N VAL A 51 20.90 -2.46 11.65
CA VAL A 51 19.84 -2.66 12.65
C VAL A 51 18.77 -3.64 12.16
N VAL A 52 18.55 -3.73 10.85
CA VAL A 52 17.59 -4.67 10.24
C VAL A 52 17.97 -6.13 10.50
N GLN A 53 19.26 -6.46 10.39
CA GLN A 53 19.77 -7.81 10.65
C GLN A 53 19.57 -8.17 12.12
N ALA A 54 19.93 -7.27 13.05
CA ALA A 54 19.71 -7.50 14.47
C ALA A 54 18.21 -7.65 14.81
N LEU A 55 17.33 -6.88 14.17
CA LEU A 55 15.88 -7.03 14.36
C LEU A 55 15.36 -8.38 13.84
N LEU A 56 15.92 -8.89 12.75
CA LEU A 56 15.60 -10.23 12.25
C LEU A 56 16.02 -11.31 13.27
N GLU A 57 17.25 -11.23 13.77
CA GLU A 57 17.75 -12.11 14.83
C GLU A 57 16.86 -12.05 16.08
N VAL A 58 16.52 -10.85 16.56
CA VAL A 58 15.61 -10.66 17.70
C VAL A 58 14.23 -11.27 17.39
N SER A 59 13.70 -11.10 16.18
CA SER A 59 12.37 -11.63 15.83
C SER A 59 12.30 -13.16 15.80
N LEU A 60 13.42 -13.82 15.49
CA LEU A 60 13.50 -15.27 15.31
C LEU A 60 14.04 -15.99 16.55
N LEU A 61 14.97 -15.37 17.28
CA LEU A 61 15.82 -16.02 18.29
C LEU A 61 15.68 -15.41 19.69
N SER A 62 14.98 -14.28 19.88
CA SER A 62 14.82 -13.67 21.20
C SER A 62 14.04 -14.59 22.14
N SER A 63 14.48 -14.70 23.39
CA SER A 63 13.76 -15.44 24.44
C SER A 63 12.51 -14.70 24.93
N SER A 64 12.38 -13.38 24.69
CA SER A 64 11.18 -12.61 25.03
C SER A 64 10.20 -12.56 23.85
N PRO A 65 8.97 -13.10 23.99
CA PRO A 65 7.94 -13.01 22.95
C PRO A 65 7.52 -11.57 22.65
N LEU A 66 7.61 -10.68 23.63
CA LEU A 66 7.27 -9.27 23.46
C LEU A 66 8.32 -8.56 22.59
N ALA A 67 9.60 -8.87 22.79
CA ALA A 67 10.67 -8.37 21.92
C ALA A 67 10.50 -8.87 20.48
N GLN A 68 10.14 -10.15 20.28
CA GLN A 68 9.87 -10.71 18.95
C GLN A 68 8.73 -9.97 18.23
N ARG A 69 7.58 -9.77 18.91
CA ARG A 69 6.44 -9.03 18.34
C ARG A 69 6.82 -7.60 17.97
N ARG A 70 7.58 -6.93 18.84
CA ARG A 70 8.05 -5.57 18.58
C ARG A 70 8.97 -5.53 17.36
N ALA A 71 9.95 -6.43 17.28
CA ALA A 71 10.86 -6.52 16.14
C ALA A 71 10.12 -6.75 14.82
N ALA A 72 9.12 -7.64 14.80
CA ALA A 72 8.29 -7.89 13.61
C ALA A 72 7.51 -6.65 13.14
N ILE A 73 6.99 -5.84 14.07
CA ILE A 73 6.33 -4.56 13.75
C ILE A 73 7.32 -3.59 13.12
N ILE A 74 8.51 -3.44 13.72
CA ILE A 74 9.54 -2.51 13.23
C ILE A 74 9.96 -2.90 11.81
N LEU A 75 10.22 -4.19 11.57
CA LEU A 75 10.62 -4.70 10.25
C LEU A 75 9.61 -4.35 9.15
N ARG A 76 8.31 -4.25 9.48
CA ARG A 76 7.28 -3.81 8.52
C ARG A 76 7.52 -2.38 8.05
N TRP A 77 7.90 -1.47 8.95
CA TRP A 77 8.20 -0.07 8.59
C TRP A 77 9.46 0.03 7.71
N PHE A 78 10.41 -0.89 7.85
CA PHE A 78 11.56 -0.95 6.96
C PHE A 78 11.21 -1.50 5.57
N LYS A 79 10.20 -2.37 5.44
CA LYS A 79 9.72 -2.88 4.14
C LYS A 79 9.09 -1.77 3.27
N GLU A 80 8.33 -0.86 3.89
CA GLU A 80 7.66 0.26 3.21
C GLU A 80 8.63 1.29 2.60
N GLU A 81 9.90 1.29 2.99
CA GLU A 81 10.93 2.22 2.48
C GLU A 81 11.87 1.56 1.46
N GLY A 82 11.72 0.26 1.16
CA GLY A 82 12.53 -0.43 0.16
C GLY A 82 12.15 -0.07 -1.29
N PRO A 83 13.03 -0.32 -2.28
CA PRO A 83 12.73 -0.12 -3.71
C PRO A 83 11.41 -0.79 -4.13
N GLN A 84 11.10 -1.92 -3.49
CA GLN A 84 9.90 -2.72 -3.68
C GLN A 84 8.61 -2.03 -3.21
N SER A 85 8.63 -1.09 -2.25
CA SER A 85 7.39 -0.40 -1.82
C SER A 85 6.80 0.47 -2.95
N ARG A 86 7.67 1.02 -3.82
CA ARG A 86 7.25 1.78 -5.00
C ARG A 86 6.73 0.89 -6.13
N THR A 87 7.18 -0.36 -6.20
CA THR A 87 6.87 -1.31 -7.30
C THR A 87 5.79 -2.34 -6.93
N THR A 88 5.61 -2.68 -5.65
CA THR A 88 4.65 -3.70 -5.19
C THR A 88 3.41 -3.06 -4.59
N ARG A 89 2.72 -2.22 -5.38
CA ARG A 89 1.26 -2.14 -5.27
C ARG A 89 0.66 -2.93 -6.43
N ALA A 90 0.89 -4.24 -6.40
CA ALA A 90 0.13 -5.18 -7.22
C ALA A 90 -1.33 -5.10 -6.75
N ARG A 91 -2.13 -4.29 -7.45
CA ARG A 91 -3.57 -4.28 -7.31
C ARG A 91 -4.07 -5.56 -7.98
N SER A 92 -4.33 -6.60 -7.21
CA SER A 92 -5.16 -7.72 -7.67
C SER A 92 -6.58 -7.21 -7.87
N GLY A 93 -6.87 -6.77 -9.08
CA GLY A 93 -8.18 -6.34 -9.55
C GLY A 93 -8.16 -6.25 -11.08
N PRO A 94 -9.30 -6.41 -11.77
CA PRO A 94 -9.33 -6.45 -13.23
C PRO A 94 -8.77 -5.14 -13.80
N ARG A 95 -7.63 -5.20 -14.49
CA ARG A 95 -7.14 -4.11 -15.32
C ARG A 95 -7.80 -4.24 -16.68
N VAL A 96 -8.69 -3.31 -17.00
CA VAL A 96 -8.96 -2.95 -18.40
C VAL A 96 -7.68 -2.28 -18.89
N GLU A 97 -7.01 -2.89 -19.87
CA GLU A 97 -5.95 -2.25 -20.63
C GLU A 97 -6.50 -0.96 -21.25
N GLY A 98 -6.03 0.16 -20.74
CA GLY A 98 -6.23 1.48 -21.32
C GLY A 98 -4.87 2.13 -21.40
N VAL A 99 -4.37 2.17 -22.63
CA VAL A 99 -3.26 2.96 -23.21
C VAL A 99 -2.45 3.79 -22.20
N ALA A 100 -1.15 3.48 -22.15
CA ALA A 100 -0.14 4.31 -21.54
C ALA A 100 -0.15 5.71 -22.18
N GLU A 101 -0.45 6.73 -21.37
CA GLU A 101 -0.09 8.11 -21.70
C GLU A 101 0.79 8.63 -20.57
N ALA A 102 2.07 8.78 -20.90
CA ALA A 102 3.05 9.40 -20.05
C ALA A 102 2.66 10.87 -19.89
N THR A 103 2.40 11.30 -18.66
CA THR A 103 2.44 12.73 -18.33
C THR A 103 3.46 12.90 -17.22
N SER A 104 4.65 13.33 -17.64
CA SER A 104 5.65 13.96 -16.79
C SER A 104 5.02 15.16 -16.09
N CYS A 105 4.95 15.14 -14.77
CA CYS A 105 4.67 16.33 -13.98
C CYS A 105 6.00 16.91 -13.49
N HIS A 106 6.29 18.10 -14.01
CA HIS A 106 7.31 19.03 -13.53
C HIS A 106 7.19 19.28 -12.02
N ASP A 107 8.35 19.48 -11.40
CA ASP A 107 8.52 20.30 -10.21
C ASP A 107 7.81 21.64 -10.39
N ASP A 108 6.94 22.00 -9.45
CA ASP A 108 6.77 23.38 -9.06
C ASP A 108 6.47 23.46 -7.56
N ASP A 109 7.35 24.21 -6.92
CA ASP A 109 7.37 24.63 -5.53
C ASP A 109 6.22 25.62 -5.30
N VAL A 110 5.16 25.22 -4.58
CA VAL A 110 4.29 26.21 -3.92
C VAL A 110 3.69 25.61 -2.65
N ALA A 111 4.11 26.16 -1.51
CA ALA A 111 3.41 26.03 -0.24
C ALA A 111 1.95 26.51 -0.40
N CYS A 112 0.96 25.65 -0.17
CA CYS A 112 -0.43 26.06 -0.07
C CYS A 112 -1.26 25.09 0.81
N GLU A 113 -1.52 25.54 2.04
CA GLU A 113 -2.76 25.40 2.82
C GLU A 113 -3.55 24.07 2.67
N ALA A 114 -3.37 23.19 3.64
CA ALA A 114 -3.93 21.84 3.76
C ALA A 114 -5.47 21.74 3.97
N LYS A 115 -6.25 22.77 3.61
CA LYS A 115 -7.73 22.77 3.80
C LYS A 115 -8.56 22.74 2.52
N GLY A 116 -7.99 23.04 1.35
CA GLY A 116 -8.74 23.09 0.08
C GLY A 116 -8.60 21.85 -0.83
N CYS A 117 -7.56 21.04 -0.63
CA CYS A 117 -7.21 19.98 -1.59
C CYS A 117 -8.10 18.71 -1.48
N ARG A 118 -8.72 18.49 -0.32
CA ARG A 118 -9.59 17.30 -0.12
C ARG A 118 -10.94 17.46 -0.81
N ASP A 119 -11.49 18.66 -0.81
CA ASP A 119 -12.85 18.92 -1.32
C ASP A 119 -12.89 18.85 -2.86
N THR A 120 -11.90 19.46 -3.52
CA THR A 120 -11.76 19.44 -4.98
C THR A 120 -11.53 18.02 -5.53
N THR A 121 -10.79 17.19 -4.80
CA THR A 121 -10.55 15.79 -5.18
C THR A 121 -11.82 14.95 -5.08
N VAL A 122 -12.62 15.15 -4.01
CA VAL A 122 -13.90 14.45 -3.84
C VAL A 122 -14.87 14.88 -4.94
N ASP A 123 -14.95 16.17 -5.23
CA ASP A 123 -15.80 16.71 -6.31
C ASP A 123 -15.46 16.11 -7.68
N GLU A 124 -14.17 15.97 -8.00
CA GLU A 124 -13.75 15.36 -9.25
C GLU A 124 -14.13 13.88 -9.33
N ILE A 125 -13.99 13.14 -8.23
CA ILE A 125 -14.39 11.73 -8.14
C ILE A 125 -15.91 11.59 -8.32
N VAL A 126 -16.69 12.45 -7.66
CA VAL A 126 -18.15 12.45 -7.74
C VAL A 126 -18.60 12.72 -9.17
N ARG A 127 -18.09 13.79 -9.80
CA ARG A 127 -18.39 14.12 -11.21
C ARG A 127 -18.04 12.96 -12.15
N ARG A 128 -16.88 12.36 -11.98
CA ARG A 128 -16.41 11.23 -12.81
C ARG A 128 -17.24 9.96 -12.61
N SER A 129 -17.72 9.71 -11.39
CA SER A 129 -18.61 8.58 -11.10
C SER A 129 -19.99 8.77 -11.74
N LEU A 130 -20.55 9.97 -11.64
CA LEU A 130 -21.84 10.33 -12.22
C LEU A 130 -21.83 10.20 -13.74
N ASP A 131 -20.81 10.73 -14.41
CA ASP A 131 -20.66 10.62 -15.87
C ASP A 131 -20.60 9.16 -16.34
N ARG A 132 -19.82 8.32 -15.65
CA ARG A 132 -19.76 6.88 -15.96
C ARG A 132 -21.09 6.18 -15.73
N ASN A 133 -21.78 6.52 -14.63
CA ASN A 133 -23.09 5.94 -14.31
C ASN A 133 -24.12 6.27 -15.40
N MET A 134 -24.23 7.54 -15.79
CA MET A 134 -25.10 8.01 -16.86
C MET A 134 -24.79 7.31 -18.19
N LYS A 135 -23.51 7.20 -18.58
CA LYS A 135 -23.09 6.46 -19.78
C LYS A 135 -23.42 4.97 -19.71
N SER A 136 -23.38 4.37 -18.51
CA SER A 136 -23.76 2.97 -18.32
C SER A 136 -25.28 2.78 -18.41
N ILE A 137 -26.07 3.69 -17.83
CA ILE A 137 -27.53 3.66 -17.92
C ILE A 137 -27.97 3.82 -19.37
N LEU A 138 -27.41 4.81 -20.10
CA LEU A 138 -27.73 5.05 -21.50
C LEU A 138 -27.44 3.82 -22.35
N ARG A 139 -26.25 3.20 -22.21
CA ARG A 139 -25.91 1.97 -22.93
C ARG A 139 -26.88 0.82 -22.65
N ARG A 140 -27.32 0.65 -21.39
CA ARG A 140 -28.30 -0.38 -21.03
C ARG A 140 -29.70 -0.07 -21.58
N ALA A 141 -30.08 1.20 -21.62
CA ALA A 141 -31.36 1.64 -22.17
C ALA A 141 -31.40 1.50 -23.69
N THR A 142 -30.28 1.76 -24.39
CA THR A 142 -30.21 1.63 -25.86
C THR A 142 -29.98 0.20 -26.32
N ALA A 143 -29.37 -0.67 -25.49
CA ALA A 143 -29.16 -2.08 -25.84
C ALA A 143 -30.45 -2.87 -26.08
N SER A 144 -31.59 -2.45 -25.53
CA SER A 144 -32.90 -3.06 -25.84
C SER A 144 -33.48 -2.57 -27.17
N VAL A 145 -33.15 -1.33 -27.57
CA VAL A 145 -33.61 -0.74 -28.84
C VAL A 145 -32.94 -1.45 -30.03
N ASP A 146 -31.67 -1.86 -29.87
CA ASP A 146 -30.93 -2.61 -30.89
C ASP A 146 -31.52 -4.01 -31.15
N LEU A 147 -32.18 -4.63 -30.17
CA LEU A 147 -32.89 -5.91 -30.34
C LEU A 147 -34.28 -5.74 -30.99
N THR A 148 -34.92 -4.59 -30.79
CA THR A 148 -36.24 -4.30 -31.39
C THR A 148 -36.18 -3.90 -32.87
N ASN A 149 -35.00 -3.55 -33.37
CA ASN A 149 -34.75 -3.37 -34.81
C ASN A 149 -34.60 -4.70 -35.56
N VAL A 150 -34.48 -5.83 -34.86
CA VAL A 150 -34.50 -7.19 -35.44
C VAL A 150 -35.93 -7.74 -35.42
N LYS A 151 -36.87 -6.94 -35.94
CA LYS A 151 -38.24 -7.38 -36.20
C LYS A 151 -38.26 -8.08 -37.56
N LEU A 152 -37.75 -9.32 -37.64
CA LEU A 152 -37.99 -10.30 -38.72
C LEU A 152 -37.19 -11.58 -38.43
N LEU A 153 -37.81 -12.75 -38.62
CA LEU A 153 -37.28 -14.11 -38.43
C LEU A 153 -37.26 -14.51 -36.94
N VAL A 154 -38.22 -15.26 -36.40
CA VAL A 154 -38.56 -16.63 -36.81
C VAL A 154 -40.02 -16.91 -36.50
N THR A 155 -40.81 -16.97 -37.56
CA THR A 155 -42.04 -17.75 -37.65
C THR A 155 -41.63 -19.22 -37.70
N SER A 156 -42.00 -20.04 -36.72
CA SER A 156 -42.74 -21.31 -36.93
C SER A 156 -42.76 -22.23 -35.69
N PRO A 157 -43.87 -22.97 -35.48
CA PRO A 157 -44.15 -23.80 -34.30
C PRO A 157 -43.77 -25.28 -34.50
N SER A 158 -43.47 -26.04 -33.43
CA SER A 158 -43.57 -27.51 -33.37
C SER A 158 -43.28 -28.00 -31.94
N SER A 159 -44.28 -28.42 -31.15
CA SER A 159 -44.77 -29.80 -30.95
C SER A 159 -43.86 -30.72 -30.12
N LYS A 160 -44.28 -30.92 -28.86
CA LYS A 160 -44.22 -32.13 -28.00
C LYS A 160 -43.08 -33.16 -28.23
N SER A 161 -42.22 -33.31 -27.23
CA SER A 161 -41.93 -34.60 -26.55
C SER A 161 -41.05 -34.38 -25.30
N LEU A 162 -41.34 -35.09 -24.21
CA LEU A 162 -40.48 -35.20 -23.02
C LEU A 162 -39.68 -36.52 -23.10
N PRO A 163 -38.39 -36.54 -22.73
CA PRO A 163 -37.65 -37.79 -22.61
C PRO A 163 -37.86 -38.45 -21.24
N CYS A 164 -37.75 -39.79 -21.24
CA CYS A 164 -37.88 -40.71 -20.11
C CYS A 164 -36.79 -40.55 -19.04
#